data_AF-A0A7C1E755-F1
#
_entry.id   AF-A0A7C1E755-F1
#
_cell.length_a   1.000
_cell.length_b   1.000
_cell.length_c   1.000
_cell.angle_alpha   90.00
_cell.angle_beta   90.00
_cell.angle_gamma   90.00
#
_symmetry.space_group_name_H-M   'P 1'
#
loop_
_entity.id
_entity.type
_entity.pdbx_description
1 polymer ?
#
loop_
_entity_poly.entity_id
_entity_poly.type
_entity_poly.pdbx_seq_one_letter_code
_entity_poly.pdbx_strand_id
1 'polypeptide(L)'
;LSIEAVNLIKDMNMNAVRMSHYPPDAHFLDVCDSLGLFVLDELAGWQRPPYDSVIGRKLLEEMIARDVNHPSVVLWDNGNEGGWNTTYDGDFRELDIQQREVIHPWGAFGKINAAHYVDYDYLSLDHFAPRHIFIPTELLHGLYDGGHGAGLEDFWLRMWDYPLCAGGFLWAFADEAVKRTDTGQMDSDGNHAPDGILGPFHEKEGSYYAIRELWSPVHIEKRYVTPGFNGIFRIQNRFHFTALDRCSFSYRWIHLSGPAGPGSREPDPAEYGRVIAQGSPGVDPLEPGQTGWLKVPLPDGWMDAGVLEVEARDPYGRMIHRWSWPVQEAAAVTGRLISEEAEKEKDPVSVSETEQSIIMESNGVEITIGKIDGRLIRVTSDGAVIPLSGGPVFGDVDAQSETMRHFHRNGSHCVEIRYAQGNTLEWVMRRGGLVEMNLQYQPDAGSIPYTGASFRYPEEQVQAVRYLGNGPYRVWKNRMKGVNFNIWEKEYNNSITGHSGYEYPEFKGYYSNLYWARIINRDAPVFTVYSRTPDLFLRLFSPDEAPDPAHTTVQHPPGDLSFMPGIPAIGTKFKNPEQLGPQSRNYQFLGRRVDNGQLSVSLLFDFRGDPDRFPRNHEQ
;
A
#
# COMPACT_ATOMS: atom_id res chain seq x y z
N LEU A 1 -5.05 21.15 -18.20
CA LEU A 1 -3.67 20.80 -17.81
C LEU A 1 -3.21 21.56 -16.56
N SER A 2 -2.86 22.85 -16.58
CA SER A 2 -2.33 23.54 -15.37
C SER A 2 -3.24 23.45 -14.13
N ILE A 3 -4.53 23.77 -14.27
CA ILE A 3 -5.52 23.68 -13.19
C ILE A 3 -5.64 22.25 -12.65
N GLU A 4 -5.62 21.27 -13.55
CA GLU A 4 -5.75 19.85 -13.19
C GLU A 4 -4.51 19.37 -12.41
N ALA A 5 -3.31 19.69 -12.89
CA ALA A 5 -2.05 19.35 -12.23
C ALA A 5 -1.99 19.94 -10.81
N VAL A 6 -2.30 21.23 -10.66
CA VAL A 6 -2.33 21.89 -9.34
C VAL A 6 -3.37 21.25 -8.42
N ASN A 7 -4.55 20.88 -8.94
CA ASN A 7 -5.54 20.17 -8.14
C ASN A 7 -5.06 18.77 -7.74
N LEU A 8 -4.43 18.00 -8.62
CA LEU A 8 -3.88 16.67 -8.31
C LEU A 8 -2.80 16.74 -7.23
N ILE A 9 -1.88 17.72 -7.32
CA ILE A 9 -0.86 18.01 -6.29
C ILE A 9 -1.54 18.27 -4.94
N LYS A 10 -2.50 19.19 -4.90
CA LYS A 10 -3.22 19.54 -3.66
C LYS A 10 -4.06 18.40 -3.12
N ASP A 11 -4.62 17.56 -3.98
CA ASP A 11 -5.38 16.37 -3.60
C ASP A 11 -4.49 15.30 -2.94
N MET A 12 -3.16 15.37 -3.09
CA MET A 12 -2.19 14.55 -2.33
C MET A 12 -1.72 15.22 -1.02
N ASN A 13 -2.37 16.30 -0.61
CA ASN A 13 -1.95 17.16 0.50
C ASN A 13 -0.55 17.80 0.32
N MET A 14 -0.04 17.84 -0.91
CA MET A 14 1.17 18.60 -1.23
C MET A 14 0.89 20.10 -1.26
N ASN A 15 1.90 20.89 -0.92
CA ASN A 15 1.80 22.35 -0.86
C ASN A 15 2.86 23.08 -1.70
N ALA A 16 3.78 22.37 -2.33
CA ALA A 16 4.87 22.93 -3.10
C ALA A 16 5.14 22.13 -4.38
N VAL A 17 5.73 22.79 -5.38
CA VAL A 17 6.21 22.19 -6.63
C VAL A 17 7.50 22.87 -7.07
N ARG A 18 8.45 22.09 -7.60
CA ARG A 18 9.71 22.58 -8.18
C ARG A 18 9.64 22.44 -9.70
N MET A 19 10.08 23.47 -10.43
CA MET A 19 9.99 23.53 -11.89
C MET A 19 11.19 22.85 -12.58
N SER A 20 11.34 21.54 -12.34
CA SER A 20 12.40 20.72 -12.93
C SER A 20 12.28 20.62 -14.46
N HIS A 21 13.21 21.10 -15.29
CA HIS A 21 14.41 21.90 -14.98
C HIS A 21 14.47 23.19 -15.82
N TYR A 22 13.35 23.90 -15.89
CA TYR A 22 13.20 25.14 -16.65
C TYR A 22 11.95 25.92 -16.20
N PRO A 23 11.86 27.24 -16.49
CA PRO A 23 10.72 28.04 -16.08
C PRO A 23 9.42 27.51 -16.71
N PRO A 24 8.32 27.42 -15.94
CA PRO A 24 7.08 26.84 -16.42
C PRO A 24 6.35 27.78 -17.39
N ASP A 25 5.23 27.29 -17.94
CA ASP A 25 4.27 28.14 -18.63
C ASP A 25 3.68 29.18 -17.68
N ALA A 26 3.49 30.43 -18.15
CA ALA A 26 2.99 31.53 -17.34
C ALA A 26 1.60 31.24 -16.74
N HIS A 27 0.74 30.54 -17.47
CA HIS A 27 -0.58 30.15 -16.96
C HIS A 27 -0.47 29.15 -15.79
N PHE A 28 0.61 28.36 -15.69
CA PHE A 28 0.82 27.50 -14.53
C PHE A 28 1.11 28.33 -13.26
N LEU A 29 1.92 29.38 -13.35
CA LEU A 29 2.18 30.29 -12.24
C LEU A 29 0.91 31.05 -11.81
N ASP A 30 0.11 31.55 -12.77
CA ASP A 30 -1.20 32.17 -12.48
C ASP A 30 -2.13 31.23 -11.68
N VAL A 31 -2.12 29.94 -12.03
CA VAL A 31 -2.91 28.92 -11.33
C VAL A 31 -2.34 28.63 -9.94
N CYS A 32 -1.01 28.56 -9.79
CA CYS A 32 -0.35 28.39 -8.49
C CYS A 32 -0.66 29.54 -7.53
N ASP A 33 -0.66 30.78 -8.03
CA ASP A 33 -1.08 31.97 -7.27
C ASP A 33 -2.53 31.86 -6.80
N SER A 34 -3.43 31.48 -7.73
CA SER A 34 -4.88 31.45 -7.48
C SER A 34 -5.31 30.31 -6.56
N LEU A 35 -4.77 29.10 -6.76
CA LEU A 35 -5.15 27.90 -6.01
C LEU A 35 -4.25 27.63 -4.80
N GLY A 36 -3.11 28.31 -4.72
CA GLY A 36 -2.12 28.22 -3.65
C GLY A 36 -1.23 26.99 -3.75
N LEU A 37 -0.05 27.17 -4.33
CA LEU A 37 1.12 26.29 -4.21
C LEU A 37 2.38 27.14 -4.05
N PHE A 38 3.33 26.68 -3.26
CA PHE A 38 4.68 27.25 -3.25
C PHE A 38 5.46 26.75 -4.47
N VAL A 39 6.15 27.64 -5.16
CA VAL A 39 6.91 27.33 -6.38
C VAL A 39 8.39 27.63 -6.14
N LEU A 40 9.23 26.63 -6.45
CA LEU A 40 10.65 26.81 -6.72
C LEU A 40 10.78 26.95 -8.24
N ASP A 41 11.08 28.17 -8.69
CA ASP A 41 11.16 28.48 -10.12
C ASP A 41 12.62 28.41 -10.59
N GLU A 42 12.86 27.65 -11.64
CA GLU A 42 14.19 27.14 -11.98
C GLU A 42 14.71 27.74 -13.28
N LEU A 43 15.86 28.42 -13.17
CA LEU A 43 16.60 28.85 -14.34
C LEU A 43 17.05 27.62 -15.13
N ALA A 44 16.73 27.61 -16.42
CA ALA A 44 17.10 26.49 -17.29
C ALA A 44 18.60 26.19 -17.24
N GLY A 45 18.94 24.92 -17.07
CA GLY A 45 20.31 24.41 -17.07
C GLY A 45 20.38 23.05 -16.39
N TRP A 46 21.03 22.07 -17.00
CA TRP A 46 21.12 20.71 -16.46
C TRP A 46 22.51 20.13 -16.68
N GLN A 47 23.12 19.68 -15.59
CA GLN A 47 24.46 19.09 -15.56
C GLN A 47 25.56 20.01 -16.14
N ARG A 48 26.79 19.50 -16.13
CA ARG A 48 27.95 20.25 -16.61
C ARG A 48 28.21 20.02 -18.11
N PRO A 49 28.70 21.03 -18.84
CA PRO A 49 28.96 22.40 -18.38
C PRO A 49 27.67 23.23 -18.30
N PRO A 50 27.59 24.20 -17.37
CA PRO A 50 26.46 25.12 -17.30
C PRO A 50 26.45 26.07 -18.52
N TYR A 51 25.35 26.79 -18.73
CA TYR A 51 25.35 27.89 -19.69
C TYR A 51 26.43 28.93 -19.33
N ASP A 52 27.06 29.48 -20.38
CA ASP A 52 28.05 30.53 -20.19
C ASP A 52 27.42 31.80 -19.58
N SER A 53 28.26 32.70 -19.08
CA SER A 53 27.82 33.89 -18.36
C SER A 53 27.07 34.90 -19.24
N VAL A 54 27.14 34.79 -20.57
CA VAL A 54 26.42 35.67 -21.50
C VAL A 54 25.01 35.15 -21.73
N ILE A 55 24.86 33.84 -21.96
CA ILE A 55 23.57 33.19 -22.16
C ILE A 55 22.82 33.06 -20.83
N GLY A 56 23.48 32.60 -19.77
CA GLY A 56 22.87 32.42 -18.46
C GLY A 56 22.27 33.71 -17.90
N ARG A 57 22.98 34.85 -18.02
CA ARG A 57 22.44 36.16 -17.62
C ARG A 57 21.22 36.59 -18.40
N LYS A 58 21.19 36.34 -19.72
CA LYS A 58 20.01 36.64 -20.54
C LYS A 58 18.81 35.81 -20.11
N LEU A 59 19.00 34.51 -19.91
CA LEU A 59 17.93 33.61 -19.44
C LEU A 59 17.43 34.03 -18.05
N LEU A 60 18.35 34.41 -17.15
CA LEU A 60 18.03 34.90 -15.82
C LEU A 60 17.22 36.20 -15.85
N GLU A 61 17.67 37.19 -16.63
CA GLU A 61 16.98 38.48 -16.78
C GLU A 61 15.56 38.28 -17.32
N GLU A 62 15.36 37.42 -18.32
CA GLU A 62 14.04 37.12 -18.89
C GLU A 62 13.13 36.39 -17.90
N MET A 63 13.65 35.37 -17.19
CA MET A 63 12.89 34.64 -16.16
C MET A 63 12.44 35.57 -15.04
N ILE A 64 13.36 36.32 -14.44
CA ILE A 64 13.02 37.23 -13.33
C ILE A 64 12.06 38.33 -13.80
N ALA A 65 12.31 38.94 -14.97
CA ALA A 65 11.42 39.98 -15.50
C ALA A 65 9.98 39.47 -15.71
N ARG A 66 9.81 38.20 -16.12
CA ARG A 66 8.51 37.57 -16.30
C ARG A 66 7.85 37.20 -14.97
N ASP A 67 8.59 36.56 -14.07
CA ASP A 67 8.00 35.75 -13.00
C ASP A 67 8.05 36.39 -11.61
N VAL A 68 8.83 37.48 -11.42
CA VAL A 68 9.09 38.06 -10.10
C VAL A 68 7.85 38.51 -9.32
N ASN A 69 6.76 38.83 -10.02
CA ASN A 69 5.50 39.31 -9.42
C ASN A 69 4.59 38.19 -8.89
N HIS A 70 4.89 36.92 -9.16
CA HIS A 70 4.07 35.80 -8.67
C HIS A 70 4.32 35.54 -7.18
N PRO A 71 3.33 35.73 -6.28
CA PRO A 71 3.48 35.39 -4.87
C PRO A 71 3.68 33.89 -4.61
N SER A 72 3.31 33.01 -5.55
CA SER A 72 3.57 31.58 -5.44
C SER A 72 5.06 31.25 -5.48
N VAL A 73 5.87 32.03 -6.21
CA VAL A 73 7.32 31.83 -6.27
C VAL A 73 7.93 32.24 -4.93
N VAL A 74 8.57 31.30 -4.25
CA VAL A 74 9.17 31.52 -2.91
C VAL A 74 10.69 31.36 -2.89
N LEU A 75 11.24 30.67 -3.89
CA LEU A 75 12.67 30.42 -4.06
C LEU A 75 13.00 30.40 -5.55
N TRP A 76 14.24 30.78 -5.88
CA TRP A 76 14.80 30.63 -7.21
C TRP A 76 15.83 29.50 -7.24
N ASP A 77 15.84 28.73 -8.32
CA ASP A 77 16.80 27.65 -8.51
C ASP A 77 17.75 28.04 -9.67
N ASN A 78 19.07 27.94 -9.47
CA ASN A 78 20.06 28.18 -10.53
C ASN A 78 20.43 26.85 -11.21
N GLY A 79 19.64 26.38 -12.19
CA GLY A 79 19.88 25.11 -12.87
C GLY A 79 19.87 23.88 -11.96
N ASN A 80 20.24 22.72 -12.50
CA ASN A 80 20.18 21.43 -11.81
C ASN A 80 21.49 20.62 -11.94
N GLU A 81 21.82 19.80 -10.93
CA GLU A 81 22.88 18.78 -10.98
C GLU A 81 24.26 19.25 -11.49
N GLY A 82 24.66 20.47 -11.13
CA GLY A 82 25.92 21.09 -11.53
C GLY A 82 25.79 22.03 -12.72
N GLY A 83 24.57 22.23 -13.22
CA GLY A 83 24.20 23.17 -14.28
C GLY A 83 24.08 24.64 -13.84
N TRP A 84 24.31 24.95 -12.56
CA TRP A 84 24.47 26.35 -12.11
C TRP A 84 25.76 26.97 -12.60
N ASN A 85 25.72 28.28 -12.86
CA ASN A 85 26.91 29.09 -13.04
C ASN A 85 26.95 30.20 -11.98
N THR A 86 27.94 30.11 -11.09
CA THR A 86 28.04 30.96 -9.90
C THR A 86 28.47 32.40 -10.21
N THR A 87 28.87 32.69 -11.45
CA THR A 87 29.31 34.05 -11.84
C THR A 87 28.20 35.08 -11.83
N TYR A 88 26.92 34.65 -11.79
CA TYR A 88 25.74 35.50 -11.75
C TYR A 88 24.79 35.16 -10.59
N ASP A 89 25.25 34.45 -9.55
CA ASP A 89 24.42 34.18 -8.35
C ASP A 89 23.95 35.49 -7.68
N GLY A 90 24.78 36.54 -7.71
CA GLY A 90 24.43 37.86 -7.19
C GLY A 90 23.30 38.54 -7.95
N ASP A 91 23.21 38.28 -9.25
CA ASP A 91 22.26 38.93 -10.17
C ASP A 91 20.81 38.54 -9.81
N PHE A 92 20.57 37.32 -9.30
CA PHE A 92 19.25 36.92 -8.77
C PHE A 92 18.75 37.91 -7.71
N ARG A 93 19.63 38.29 -6.78
CA ARG A 93 19.31 39.22 -5.70
C ARG A 93 19.16 40.66 -6.22
N GLU A 94 19.95 41.06 -7.22
CA GLU A 94 19.85 42.41 -7.78
C GLU A 94 18.55 42.61 -8.58
N LEU A 95 18.10 41.58 -9.28
CA LEU A 95 16.92 41.62 -10.16
C LEU A 95 15.61 41.32 -9.40
N ASP A 96 15.63 40.49 -8.36
CA ASP A 96 14.43 40.17 -7.59
C ASP A 96 14.06 41.27 -6.58
N ILE A 97 12.98 41.99 -6.86
CA ILE A 97 12.43 43.04 -5.99
C ILE A 97 11.99 42.53 -4.61
N GLN A 98 11.73 41.22 -4.47
CA GLN A 98 11.32 40.57 -3.22
C GLN A 98 12.50 40.00 -2.44
N GLN A 99 13.70 39.96 -3.03
CA GLN A 99 14.94 39.48 -2.42
C GLN A 99 14.85 38.03 -1.92
N ARG A 100 14.21 37.13 -2.69
CA ARG A 100 14.10 35.71 -2.34
C ARG A 100 15.47 35.04 -2.36
N GLU A 101 15.59 33.93 -1.64
CA GLU A 101 16.81 33.13 -1.64
C GLU A 101 16.95 32.36 -2.95
N VAL A 102 18.20 32.17 -3.39
CA VAL A 102 18.55 31.29 -4.51
C VAL A 102 19.17 30.00 -3.98
N ILE A 103 18.82 28.87 -4.59
CA ILE A 103 19.39 27.56 -4.27
C ILE A 103 20.09 26.96 -5.50
N HIS A 104 21.01 26.05 -5.23
CA HIS A 104 21.61 25.17 -6.24
C HIS A 104 21.08 23.76 -5.97
N PRO A 105 20.01 23.31 -6.66
CA PRO A 105 19.51 21.93 -6.56
C PRO A 105 20.65 20.92 -6.64
N TRP A 106 20.60 19.82 -5.89
CA TRP A 106 21.70 18.85 -5.69
C TRP A 106 22.86 19.33 -4.79
N GLY A 107 23.02 20.64 -4.59
CA GLY A 107 24.13 21.25 -3.86
C GLY A 107 23.75 21.88 -2.52
N ALA A 108 24.77 22.24 -1.73
CA ALA A 108 24.63 23.15 -0.60
C ALA A 108 25.10 24.55 -1.01
N PHE A 109 24.22 25.53 -0.90
CA PHE A 109 24.49 26.92 -1.29
C PHE A 109 23.78 27.90 -0.36
N GLY A 110 24.48 28.98 0.01
CA GLY A 110 23.95 30.00 0.91
C GLY A 110 23.51 29.41 2.26
N LYS A 111 22.19 29.39 2.51
CA LYS A 111 21.58 28.90 3.75
C LYS A 111 20.97 27.50 3.61
N ILE A 112 20.88 26.97 2.39
CA ILE A 112 20.08 25.79 2.07
C ILE A 112 20.99 24.67 1.56
N ASN A 113 20.66 23.44 1.96
CA ASN A 113 21.21 22.21 1.45
C ASN A 113 20.12 21.46 0.69
N ALA A 114 20.29 21.36 -0.63
CA ALA A 114 19.33 20.81 -1.58
C ALA A 114 19.77 19.46 -2.15
N ALA A 115 20.54 18.67 -1.39
CA ALA A 115 21.05 17.37 -1.85
C ALA A 115 19.94 16.43 -2.37
N HIS A 116 20.23 15.70 -3.45
CA HIS A 116 19.30 14.70 -3.99
C HIS A 116 19.53 13.32 -3.40
N TYR A 117 18.45 12.52 -3.32
CA TYR A 117 18.47 11.08 -3.09
C TYR A 117 19.39 10.64 -1.95
N VAL A 118 19.28 11.31 -0.81
CA VAL A 118 20.05 10.97 0.38
C VAL A 118 19.59 9.64 0.97
N ASP A 119 20.52 8.93 1.61
CA ASP A 119 20.19 7.78 2.45
C ASP A 119 19.48 8.25 3.73
N TYR A 120 18.69 7.38 4.36
CA TYR A 120 17.96 7.74 5.58
C TYR A 120 18.88 8.22 6.72
N ASP A 121 20.09 7.66 6.80
CA ASP A 121 21.09 8.02 7.80
C ASP A 121 21.65 9.44 7.63
N TYR A 122 21.49 10.07 6.47
CA TYR A 122 21.79 11.48 6.24
C TYR A 122 21.07 12.38 7.25
N LEU A 123 19.83 12.01 7.62
CA LEU A 123 19.04 12.69 8.64
C LEU A 123 19.54 12.42 10.08
N SER A 124 20.55 11.57 10.26
CA SER A 124 21.22 11.34 11.56
C SER A 124 22.39 12.31 11.81
N LEU A 125 22.45 13.42 11.06
CA LEU A 125 23.51 14.45 11.13
C LEU A 125 24.86 14.00 10.57
N ASP A 126 24.88 12.94 9.77
CA ASP A 126 26.10 12.38 9.18
C ASP A 126 26.47 13.07 7.85
N HIS A 127 26.24 14.37 7.75
CA HIS A 127 26.49 15.14 6.54
C HIS A 127 27.30 16.41 6.78
N PHE A 128 27.92 16.94 5.73
CA PHE A 128 28.89 18.04 5.82
C PHE A 128 28.27 19.45 5.92
N ALA A 129 26.94 19.57 5.90
CA ALA A 129 26.22 20.85 5.96
C ALA A 129 25.15 20.92 7.08
N PRO A 130 25.41 20.45 8.32
CA PRO A 130 24.38 20.19 9.34
C PRO A 130 23.75 21.45 9.96
N ARG A 131 24.20 22.64 9.53
CA ARG A 131 23.64 23.95 9.95
C ARG A 131 22.83 24.64 8.85
N HIS A 132 22.75 24.05 7.66
CA HIS A 132 21.91 24.56 6.58
C HIS A 132 20.49 24.05 6.76
N ILE A 133 19.51 24.81 6.26
CA ILE A 133 18.15 24.31 6.12
C ILE A 133 18.17 23.21 5.07
N PHE A 134 17.73 22.01 5.43
CA PHE A 134 17.70 20.86 4.54
C PHE A 134 16.34 20.75 3.84
N ILE A 135 16.39 20.84 2.50
CA ILE A 135 15.24 20.75 1.60
C ILE A 135 15.71 19.97 0.37
N PRO A 136 15.71 18.62 0.38
CA PRO A 136 16.09 17.86 -0.80
C PRO A 136 15.15 18.21 -1.95
N THR A 137 15.73 18.70 -3.05
CA THR A 137 15.01 19.07 -4.27
C THR A 137 14.60 17.86 -5.11
N GLU A 138 15.15 16.68 -4.78
CA GLU A 138 14.73 15.36 -5.26
C GLU A 138 14.96 14.32 -4.15
N LEU A 139 13.89 13.67 -3.71
CA LEU A 139 13.83 12.68 -2.64
C LEU A 139 13.01 11.48 -3.14
N LEU A 140 13.41 10.25 -2.80
CA LEU A 140 12.70 9.00 -3.16
C LEU A 140 12.25 8.93 -4.63
N HIS A 141 13.09 8.34 -5.46
CA HIS A 141 12.82 8.21 -6.89
C HIS A 141 11.77 7.13 -7.19
N GLY A 142 10.68 7.48 -7.85
CA GLY A 142 9.52 6.61 -8.06
C GLY A 142 9.50 5.78 -9.32
N LEU A 143 10.64 5.22 -9.72
CA LEU A 143 10.70 4.37 -10.92
C LEU A 143 9.65 3.24 -10.84
N TYR A 144 8.80 3.13 -11.86
CA TYR A 144 7.69 2.17 -11.97
C TYR A 144 6.77 2.16 -10.72
N ASP A 145 6.73 3.30 -10.00
CA ASP A 145 6.24 3.54 -8.63
C ASP A 145 6.41 2.38 -7.63
N GLY A 146 7.53 1.70 -7.80
CA GLY A 146 8.12 0.88 -6.76
C GLY A 146 9.04 1.69 -5.85
N GLY A 147 8.85 3.02 -5.76
CA GLY A 147 9.76 3.92 -5.03
C GLY A 147 9.10 5.12 -4.34
N HIS A 148 7.97 5.66 -4.82
CA HIS A 148 7.27 6.69 -4.03
C HIS A 148 6.47 6.07 -2.89
N GLY A 149 6.48 6.76 -1.77
CA GLY A 149 5.90 6.26 -0.53
C GLY A 149 6.72 5.16 0.15
N ALA A 150 7.67 4.51 -0.53
CA ALA A 150 8.56 3.49 0.03
C ALA A 150 9.59 4.12 0.97
N GLY A 151 9.42 3.91 2.28
CA GLY A 151 10.23 4.54 3.33
C GLY A 151 9.86 6.00 3.61
N LEU A 152 8.89 6.57 2.90
CA LEU A 152 8.51 7.99 3.06
C LEU A 152 8.04 8.31 4.48
N GLU A 153 7.37 7.37 5.17
CA GLU A 153 6.97 7.58 6.56
C GLU A 153 8.17 7.79 7.49
N ASP A 154 9.22 6.97 7.34
CA ASP A 154 10.45 7.10 8.13
C ASP A 154 11.11 8.46 7.88
N PHE A 155 11.31 8.83 6.60
CA PHE A 155 11.87 10.12 6.21
C PHE A 155 11.04 11.28 6.77
N TRP A 156 9.72 11.23 6.57
CA TRP A 156 8.81 12.29 6.96
C TRP A 156 8.78 12.51 8.47
N LEU A 157 8.66 11.44 9.27
CA LEU A 157 8.68 11.55 10.72
C LEU A 157 10.02 12.09 11.22
N ARG A 158 11.13 11.64 10.64
CA ARG A 158 12.47 12.12 11.02
C ARG A 158 12.67 13.60 10.67
N MET A 159 12.20 14.03 9.49
CA MET A 159 12.25 15.42 9.04
C MET A 159 11.33 16.31 9.87
N TRP A 160 10.13 15.83 10.21
CA TRP A 160 9.16 16.56 11.03
C TRP A 160 9.71 16.93 12.42
N ASP A 161 10.51 16.03 13.01
CA ASP A 161 11.13 16.26 14.33
C ASP A 161 12.47 17.01 14.27
N TYR A 162 13.00 17.29 13.06
CA TYR A 162 14.28 17.98 12.91
C TYR A 162 14.11 19.48 12.58
N PRO A 163 14.60 20.40 13.43
CA PRO A 163 14.26 21.83 13.31
C PRO A 163 14.83 22.53 12.07
N LEU A 164 15.84 21.95 11.41
CA LEU A 164 16.42 22.48 10.18
C LEU A 164 15.90 21.77 8.93
N CYS A 165 14.96 20.83 9.02
CA CYS A 165 14.30 20.25 7.86
C CYS A 165 13.06 21.08 7.47
N ALA A 166 12.87 21.32 6.18
CA ALA A 166 11.70 22.04 5.65
C ALA A 166 10.88 21.21 4.64
N GLY A 167 10.91 19.88 4.77
CA GLY A 167 10.25 18.96 3.84
C GLY A 167 11.19 18.54 2.69
N GLY A 168 10.63 18.33 1.50
CA GLY A 168 11.37 17.90 0.31
C GLY A 168 10.45 17.64 -0.89
N PHE A 169 11.03 17.35 -2.05
CA PHE A 169 10.30 17.12 -3.31
C PHE A 169 10.50 15.69 -3.80
N LEU A 170 9.41 15.00 -4.16
CA LEU A 170 9.47 13.66 -4.73
C LEU A 170 9.75 13.71 -6.23
N TRP A 171 10.56 12.80 -6.75
CA TRP A 171 10.84 12.68 -8.18
C TRP A 171 10.08 11.51 -8.80
N ALA A 172 9.04 11.70 -9.62
CA ALA A 172 8.46 12.95 -10.14
C ALA A 172 6.90 12.92 -10.19
N PHE A 173 6.26 13.96 -10.74
CA PHE A 173 4.79 14.12 -10.73
C PHE A 173 4.05 13.07 -11.57
N ALA A 174 4.47 12.84 -12.81
CA ALA A 174 3.84 11.92 -13.75
C ALA A 174 4.88 11.22 -14.63
N ASP A 175 4.55 10.02 -15.11
CA ASP A 175 5.36 9.25 -16.04
C ASP A 175 5.48 9.96 -17.40
N GLU A 176 6.70 10.07 -17.91
CA GLU A 176 7.00 10.67 -19.21
C GLU A 176 6.98 9.61 -20.32
N ALA A 177 5.79 9.12 -20.67
CA ALA A 177 5.63 8.19 -21.80
C ALA A 177 4.64 8.70 -22.85
N VAL A 178 4.99 8.51 -24.13
CA VAL A 178 4.15 8.92 -25.25
C VAL A 178 3.45 7.70 -25.85
N LYS A 179 2.13 7.80 -26.05
CA LYS A 179 1.39 6.72 -26.74
C LYS A 179 1.72 6.68 -28.22
N ARG A 180 2.32 5.59 -28.66
CA ARG A 180 2.61 5.30 -30.06
C ARG A 180 1.37 4.88 -30.82
N THR A 181 1.04 5.59 -31.91
CA THR A 181 -0.15 5.27 -32.72
C THR A 181 0.05 4.06 -33.64
N ASP A 182 1.29 3.68 -33.93
CA ASP A 182 1.62 2.53 -34.79
C ASP A 182 1.55 1.18 -34.04
N THR A 183 1.90 1.16 -32.75
CA THR A 183 1.90 -0.06 -31.92
C THR A 183 0.85 -0.05 -30.81
N GLY A 184 0.33 1.12 -30.44
CA GLY A 184 -0.53 1.32 -29.28
C GLY A 184 0.20 1.33 -27.93
N GLN A 185 1.52 1.09 -27.92
CA GLN A 185 2.33 1.01 -26.70
C GLN A 185 2.66 2.40 -26.14
N MET A 186 2.94 2.45 -24.84
CA MET A 186 3.54 3.62 -24.21
C MET A 186 5.06 3.57 -24.42
N ASP A 187 5.59 4.61 -25.06
CA ASP A 187 7.02 4.75 -25.35
C ASP A 187 7.63 5.67 -24.29
N SER A 188 8.33 5.05 -23.34
CA SER A 188 9.19 5.70 -22.36
C SER A 188 10.65 5.50 -22.78
N ASP A 189 11.55 6.42 -22.41
CA ASP A 189 12.99 6.21 -22.57
C ASP A 189 13.49 5.15 -21.57
N GLY A 190 13.17 3.88 -21.84
CA GLY A 190 13.44 2.76 -20.93
C GLY A 190 12.94 3.06 -19.51
N ASN A 191 13.85 2.92 -18.54
CA ASN A 191 13.62 3.19 -17.13
C ASN A 191 14.01 4.62 -16.69
N HIS A 192 14.23 5.55 -17.64
CA HIS A 192 14.59 6.94 -17.33
C HIS A 192 13.40 7.88 -17.19
N ALA A 193 12.23 7.46 -17.65
CA ALA A 193 11.04 8.30 -17.80
C ALA A 193 9.77 7.83 -17.03
N PRO A 194 9.59 6.54 -16.67
CA PRO A 194 8.43 6.10 -15.89
C PRO A 194 8.70 6.27 -14.39
N ASP A 195 8.82 7.52 -13.96
CA ASP A 195 9.26 7.92 -12.62
C ASP A 195 8.16 8.57 -11.78
N GLY A 196 6.91 8.55 -12.26
CA GLY A 196 5.79 9.35 -11.78
C GLY A 196 5.04 8.76 -10.58
N ILE A 197 4.38 9.64 -9.81
CA ILE A 197 3.31 9.27 -8.86
C ILE A 197 2.01 8.94 -9.62
N LEU A 198 1.94 9.39 -10.85
CA LEU A 198 0.82 9.28 -11.77
C LEU A 198 1.30 8.68 -13.09
N GLY A 199 0.44 7.91 -13.75
CA GLY A 199 0.68 7.47 -15.12
C GLY A 199 0.69 8.64 -16.12
N PRO A 200 1.03 8.37 -17.40
CA PRO A 200 1.16 9.39 -18.44
C PRO A 200 -0.14 10.16 -18.74
N PHE A 201 -1.29 9.60 -18.38
CA PHE A 201 -2.61 10.25 -18.49
C PHE A 201 -3.24 10.53 -17.11
N HIS A 202 -2.39 10.70 -16.10
CA HIS A 202 -2.76 10.98 -14.70
C HIS A 202 -3.50 9.84 -13.98
N GLU A 203 -3.30 8.61 -14.42
CA GLU A 203 -3.75 7.43 -13.68
C GLU A 203 -3.16 7.44 -12.27
N LYS A 204 -3.99 7.23 -11.25
CA LYS A 204 -3.57 7.32 -9.84
C LYS A 204 -3.00 5.99 -9.36
N GLU A 205 -1.71 6.01 -9.06
CA GLU A 205 -0.97 4.85 -8.58
C GLU A 205 -1.09 4.70 -7.05
N GLY A 206 -0.54 3.61 -6.49
CA GLY A 206 -0.65 3.33 -5.07
C GLY A 206 -0.01 4.41 -4.19
N SER A 207 1.12 4.98 -4.61
CA SER A 207 1.81 6.02 -3.84
C SER A 207 1.02 7.31 -3.71
N TYR A 208 0.18 7.67 -4.69
CA TYR A 208 -0.70 8.85 -4.65
C TYR A 208 -1.49 8.90 -3.33
N TYR A 209 -2.06 7.77 -2.93
CA TYR A 209 -2.85 7.66 -1.71
C TYR A 209 -1.97 7.56 -0.46
N ALA A 210 -0.81 6.91 -0.56
CA ALA A 210 0.15 6.85 0.55
C ALA A 210 0.65 8.25 0.93
N ILE A 211 1.02 9.05 -0.07
CA ILE A 211 1.47 10.44 0.08
C ILE A 211 0.35 11.30 0.67
N ARG A 212 -0.89 11.17 0.17
CA ARG A 212 -2.06 11.85 0.74
C ARG A 212 -2.19 11.60 2.24
N GLU A 213 -2.09 10.35 2.68
CA GLU A 213 -2.18 10.04 4.11
C GLU A 213 -1.00 10.61 4.91
N LEU A 214 0.22 10.39 4.43
CA LEU A 214 1.46 10.75 5.14
C LEU A 214 1.64 12.25 5.32
N TRP A 215 1.30 13.03 4.29
CA TRP A 215 1.38 14.49 4.30
C TRP A 215 0.06 15.16 4.71
N SER A 216 -0.88 14.38 5.28
CA SER A 216 -2.11 14.95 5.82
C SER A 216 -1.81 16.04 6.87
N PRO A 217 -2.40 17.25 6.72
CA PRO A 217 -2.30 18.31 7.72
C PRO A 217 -3.14 18.04 8.97
N VAL A 218 -3.94 16.96 8.99
CA VAL A 218 -4.61 16.46 10.19
C VAL A 218 -3.97 15.13 10.54
N HIS A 219 -3.12 15.12 11.56
CA HIS A 219 -2.48 13.88 11.99
C HIS A 219 -3.30 13.20 13.09
N ILE A 220 -3.68 11.95 12.86
CA ILE A 220 -4.30 11.08 13.86
C ILE A 220 -3.25 10.09 14.34
N GLU A 221 -3.00 10.04 15.66
CA GLU A 221 -2.07 9.07 16.23
C GLU A 221 -2.55 7.63 15.97
N LYS A 222 -1.61 6.69 15.77
CA LYS A 222 -1.93 5.28 15.55
C LYS A 222 -2.79 4.74 16.70
N ARG A 223 -3.95 4.18 16.36
CA ARG A 223 -4.94 3.65 17.30
C ARG A 223 -5.54 2.36 16.77
N TYR A 224 -5.89 1.45 17.67
CA TYR A 224 -6.69 0.27 17.39
C TYR A 224 -8.07 0.45 18.00
N VAL A 225 -9.11 0.09 17.25
CA VAL A 225 -10.48 0.05 17.77
C VAL A 225 -10.70 -1.34 18.37
N THR A 226 -10.62 -1.42 19.69
CA THR A 226 -10.78 -2.66 20.47
C THR A 226 -12.01 -2.54 21.37
N PRO A 227 -12.48 -3.60 22.05
CA PRO A 227 -13.62 -3.49 22.98
C PRO A 227 -13.45 -2.43 24.09
N GLY A 228 -12.22 -2.03 24.41
CA GLY A 228 -11.92 -0.95 25.35
C GLY A 228 -11.87 0.45 24.73
N PHE A 229 -12.18 0.61 23.44
CA PHE A 229 -12.16 1.89 22.76
C PHE A 229 -13.25 2.82 23.32
N ASN A 230 -12.86 4.07 23.60
CA ASN A 230 -13.71 5.06 24.26
C ASN A 230 -14.23 6.14 23.30
N GLY A 231 -14.08 5.95 21.99
CA GLY A 231 -14.48 6.93 20.98
C GLY A 231 -13.49 8.07 20.77
N ILE A 232 -12.34 8.09 21.45
CA ILE A 232 -11.41 9.23 21.43
C ILE A 232 -10.12 8.90 20.68
N PHE A 233 -9.77 9.79 19.74
CA PHE A 233 -8.48 9.84 19.06
C PHE A 233 -7.70 11.07 19.51
N ARG A 234 -6.38 10.92 19.64
CA ARG A 234 -5.47 12.05 19.78
C ARG A 234 -5.11 12.55 18.39
N ILE A 235 -5.25 13.86 18.18
CA ILE A 235 -5.00 14.50 16.89
C ILE A 235 -4.07 15.70 17.03
N GLN A 236 -3.35 16.03 15.95
CA GLN A 236 -2.53 17.23 15.84
C GLN A 236 -2.94 18.04 14.61
N ASN A 237 -3.08 19.35 14.77
CA ASN A 237 -3.20 20.28 13.67
C ASN A 237 -1.82 20.58 13.08
N ARG A 238 -1.56 20.11 11.86
CA ARG A 238 -0.32 20.32 11.12
C ARG A 238 -0.46 21.32 9.96
N PHE A 239 -1.58 22.05 9.89
CA PHE A 239 -1.65 23.24 9.04
C PHE A 239 -0.72 24.33 9.56
N HIS A 240 -0.25 25.20 8.68
CA HIS A 240 0.48 26.41 9.05
C HIS A 240 -0.45 27.58 9.43
N PHE A 241 -1.61 27.70 8.77
CA PHE A 241 -2.46 28.90 8.82
C PHE A 241 -3.96 28.61 9.00
N THR A 242 -4.34 27.36 9.27
CA THR A 242 -5.74 26.92 9.32
C THR A 242 -6.03 26.26 10.66
N ALA A 243 -6.95 26.82 11.44
CA ALA A 243 -7.51 26.18 12.62
C ALA A 243 -8.49 25.06 12.22
N LEU A 244 -8.59 24.01 13.05
CA LEU A 244 -9.40 22.82 12.70
C LEU A 244 -10.90 23.04 12.77
N ASP A 245 -11.38 24.08 13.44
CA ASP A 245 -12.80 24.47 13.46
C ASP A 245 -13.30 25.02 12.11
N ARG A 246 -12.38 25.38 11.21
CA ARG A 246 -12.66 25.72 9.81
C ARG A 246 -12.74 24.50 8.90
N CYS A 247 -12.23 23.35 9.35
CA CYS A 247 -12.32 22.08 8.64
C CYS A 247 -13.63 21.38 8.98
N SER A 248 -14.04 20.42 8.14
CA SER A 248 -15.21 19.58 8.43
C SER A 248 -14.78 18.13 8.64
N PHE A 249 -15.48 17.47 9.57
CA PHE A 249 -15.23 16.10 9.94
C PHE A 249 -16.53 15.31 9.91
N SER A 250 -16.43 14.06 9.46
CA SER A 250 -17.54 13.10 9.52
C SER A 250 -17.05 11.74 9.97
N TYR A 251 -17.92 10.97 10.61
CA TYR A 251 -17.68 9.57 10.95
C TYR A 251 -18.79 8.68 10.40
N ARG A 252 -18.46 7.41 10.15
CA ARG A 252 -19.43 6.35 9.83
C ARG A 252 -19.05 5.06 10.55
N TRP A 253 -20.00 4.48 11.26
CA TRP A 253 -19.95 3.10 11.73
C TRP A 253 -20.68 2.24 10.70
N ILE A 254 -19.99 1.29 10.09
CA ILE A 254 -20.50 0.52 8.95
C ILE A 254 -20.50 -0.95 9.30
N HIS A 255 -21.64 -1.60 9.14
CA HIS A 255 -21.72 -3.05 9.13
C HIS A 255 -21.24 -3.58 7.78
N LEU A 256 -20.30 -4.51 7.80
CA LEU A 256 -19.77 -5.17 6.61
C LEU A 256 -20.31 -6.60 6.54
N SER A 257 -21.00 -6.94 5.46
CA SER A 257 -21.53 -8.29 5.26
C SER A 257 -20.43 -9.31 4.95
N GLY A 258 -20.73 -10.59 5.16
CA GLY A 258 -19.86 -11.67 4.69
C GLY A 258 -19.97 -11.90 3.17
N PRO A 259 -19.11 -12.76 2.62
CA PRO A 259 -19.31 -13.29 1.28
C PRO A 259 -20.58 -14.17 1.26
N ALA A 260 -21.19 -14.38 0.08
CA ALA A 260 -22.28 -15.34 0.00
C ALA A 260 -21.79 -16.77 0.26
N GLY A 261 -22.52 -17.47 1.12
CA GLY A 261 -22.37 -18.91 1.30
C GLY A 261 -22.87 -19.70 0.10
N PRO A 262 -22.60 -21.01 0.04
CA PRO A 262 -23.06 -21.88 -1.04
C PRO A 262 -24.58 -21.77 -1.29
N GLY A 263 -24.99 -21.67 -2.55
CA GLY A 263 -26.40 -21.61 -2.97
C GLY A 263 -27.10 -20.27 -2.64
N SER A 264 -26.36 -19.26 -2.20
CA SER A 264 -26.88 -17.95 -1.85
C SER A 264 -26.47 -16.91 -2.89
N ARG A 265 -27.37 -15.97 -3.22
CA ARG A 265 -27.03 -14.85 -4.11
C ARG A 265 -25.95 -14.00 -3.47
N GLU A 266 -24.95 -13.63 -4.25
CA GLU A 266 -24.02 -12.56 -3.86
C GLU A 266 -24.77 -11.27 -3.51
N PRO A 267 -24.42 -10.61 -2.40
CA PRO A 267 -24.84 -9.25 -2.16
C PRO A 267 -24.37 -8.34 -3.31
N ASP A 268 -25.20 -7.36 -3.68
CA ASP A 268 -24.78 -6.29 -4.57
C ASP A 268 -23.65 -5.47 -3.91
N PRO A 269 -22.64 -4.94 -4.64
CA PRO A 269 -21.72 -3.90 -4.16
C PRO A 269 -22.35 -2.85 -3.23
N ALA A 270 -23.58 -2.41 -3.53
CA ALA A 270 -24.33 -1.44 -2.71
C ALA A 270 -24.87 -2.00 -1.37
N GLU A 271 -24.96 -3.32 -1.23
CA GLU A 271 -25.52 -4.03 -0.07
C GLU A 271 -24.44 -4.41 0.98
N TYR A 272 -23.16 -4.40 0.61
CA TYR A 272 -22.06 -4.83 1.51
C TYR A 272 -21.87 -3.93 2.74
N GLY A 273 -22.20 -2.65 2.63
CA GLY A 273 -21.92 -1.63 3.63
C GLY A 273 -23.18 -0.95 4.15
N ARG A 274 -23.79 -1.48 5.22
CA ARG A 274 -24.92 -0.80 5.88
C ARG A 274 -24.39 0.15 6.95
N VAL A 275 -24.62 1.45 6.77
CA VAL A 275 -24.31 2.46 7.80
C VAL A 275 -25.20 2.22 9.02
N ILE A 276 -24.58 1.94 10.16
CA ILE A 276 -25.23 1.79 11.48
C ILE A 276 -25.46 3.16 12.10
N ALA A 277 -24.44 4.02 12.05
CA ALA A 277 -24.51 5.39 12.55
C ALA A 277 -23.52 6.27 11.79
N GLN A 278 -23.88 7.54 11.61
CA GLN A 278 -23.01 8.54 11.00
C GLN A 278 -23.30 9.91 11.61
N GLY A 279 -22.33 10.82 11.49
CA GLY A 279 -22.48 12.19 11.95
C GLY A 279 -21.16 12.93 11.92
N SER A 280 -21.09 14.04 12.65
CA SER A 280 -19.85 14.77 12.89
C SER A 280 -19.27 14.42 14.25
N PRO A 281 -17.98 14.08 14.35
CA PRO A 281 -17.35 13.89 15.65
C PRO A 281 -17.18 15.24 16.35
N GLY A 282 -17.04 15.22 17.68
CA GLY A 282 -16.55 16.38 18.40
C GLY A 282 -15.05 16.56 18.12
N VAL A 283 -14.61 17.75 17.72
CA VAL A 283 -13.20 18.04 17.45
C VAL A 283 -12.81 19.30 18.21
N ASP A 284 -11.70 19.24 18.94
CA ASP A 284 -11.17 20.44 19.61
C ASP A 284 -10.81 21.51 18.55
N PRO A 285 -11.10 22.80 18.79
CA PRO A 285 -10.77 23.90 17.86
C PRO A 285 -9.26 24.20 17.92
N LEU A 286 -8.46 23.31 17.38
CA LEU A 286 -7.00 23.38 17.46
C LEU A 286 -6.44 24.41 16.47
N GLU A 287 -5.67 25.37 16.99
CA GLU A 287 -4.84 26.27 16.19
C GLU A 287 -3.65 25.51 15.58
N PRO A 288 -3.00 26.05 14.52
CA PRO A 288 -1.77 25.50 13.93
C PRO A 288 -0.75 25.03 14.99
N GLY A 289 -0.27 23.79 14.84
CA GLY A 289 0.71 23.16 15.72
C GLY A 289 0.17 22.56 17.02
N GLN A 290 -1.10 22.83 17.39
CA GLN A 290 -1.68 22.29 18.61
C GLN A 290 -2.07 20.82 18.50
N THR A 291 -2.16 20.16 19.66
CA THR A 291 -2.62 18.77 19.82
C THR A 291 -3.85 18.76 20.72
N GLY A 292 -4.80 17.87 20.44
CA GLY A 292 -6.01 17.70 21.22
C GLY A 292 -6.75 16.44 20.81
N TRP A 293 -8.08 16.50 20.86
CA TRP A 293 -8.93 15.32 20.78
C TRP A 293 -9.95 15.40 19.64
N LEU A 294 -10.16 14.24 19.00
CA LEU A 294 -11.31 13.96 18.15
C LEU A 294 -12.14 12.88 18.83
N LYS A 295 -13.42 13.15 19.06
CA LYS A 295 -14.36 12.28 19.78
C LYS A 295 -15.48 11.83 18.87
N VAL A 296 -15.43 10.57 18.48
CA VAL A 296 -16.48 9.86 17.75
C VAL A 296 -17.52 9.33 18.75
N PRO A 297 -18.82 9.68 18.62
CA PRO A 297 -19.89 9.05 19.38
C PRO A 297 -19.95 7.54 19.16
N LEU A 298 -20.12 6.79 20.25
CA LEU A 298 -20.31 5.34 20.23
C LEU A 298 -21.82 5.05 20.21
N PRO A 299 -22.40 4.56 19.10
CA PRO A 299 -23.80 4.11 19.09
C PRO A 299 -23.98 2.83 19.94
N ASP A 300 -25.22 2.55 20.33
CA ASP A 300 -25.55 1.26 20.96
C ASP A 300 -25.18 0.11 20.00
N GLY A 301 -24.49 -0.91 20.52
CA GLY A 301 -24.04 -2.05 19.71
C GLY A 301 -22.95 -1.72 18.69
N TRP A 302 -22.18 -0.62 18.85
CA TRP A 302 -21.12 -0.24 17.91
C TRP A 302 -20.09 -1.36 17.61
N MET A 303 -19.89 -2.31 18.53
CA MET A 303 -19.01 -3.47 18.34
C MET A 303 -19.49 -4.42 17.23
N ASP A 304 -20.76 -4.32 16.81
CA ASP A 304 -21.32 -5.07 15.69
C ASP A 304 -21.01 -4.44 14.32
N ALA A 305 -20.40 -3.25 14.31
CA ALA A 305 -19.83 -2.66 13.11
C ALA A 305 -18.64 -3.50 12.62
N GLY A 306 -18.43 -3.53 11.30
CA GLY A 306 -17.21 -4.07 10.70
C GLY A 306 -16.09 -3.04 10.68
N VAL A 307 -16.42 -1.77 10.41
CA VAL A 307 -15.45 -0.68 10.27
C VAL A 307 -15.98 0.63 10.84
N LEU A 308 -15.07 1.39 11.48
CA LEU A 308 -15.23 2.82 11.74
C LEU A 308 -14.47 3.58 10.67
N GLU A 309 -15.11 4.53 10.01
CA GLU A 309 -14.46 5.50 9.14
C GLU A 309 -14.54 6.90 9.72
N VAL A 310 -13.48 7.68 9.52
CA VAL A 310 -13.45 9.13 9.78
C VAL A 310 -12.90 9.83 8.54
N GLU A 311 -13.58 10.87 8.09
CA GLU A 311 -13.14 11.71 6.97
C GLU A 311 -12.96 13.16 7.43
N ALA A 312 -11.88 13.79 6.98
CA ALA A 312 -11.64 15.22 7.14
C ALA A 312 -11.63 15.92 5.78
N ARG A 313 -12.19 17.13 5.72
CA ARG A 313 -12.11 18.03 4.58
C ARG A 313 -11.62 19.40 5.01
N ASP A 314 -10.88 20.05 4.12
CA ASP A 314 -10.38 21.41 4.32
C ASP A 314 -11.54 22.44 4.29
N PRO A 315 -11.27 23.73 4.58
CA PRO A 315 -12.29 24.78 4.57
C PRO A 315 -12.98 25.02 3.22
N TYR A 316 -12.43 24.47 2.14
CA TYR A 316 -12.95 24.58 0.77
C TYR A 316 -13.66 23.29 0.34
N GLY A 317 -13.80 22.31 1.22
CA GLY A 317 -14.47 21.03 0.97
C GLY A 317 -13.59 19.99 0.26
N ARG A 318 -12.30 20.27 0.01
CA ARG A 318 -11.36 19.27 -0.54
C ARG A 318 -11.10 18.20 0.51
N MET A 319 -11.16 16.93 0.11
CA MET A 319 -10.86 15.81 1.00
C MET A 319 -9.39 15.85 1.41
N ILE A 320 -9.14 15.90 2.71
CA ILE A 320 -7.81 15.75 3.28
C ILE A 320 -7.44 14.27 3.27
N HIS A 321 -8.24 13.46 3.96
CA HIS A 321 -8.10 12.01 3.98
C HIS A 321 -9.35 11.35 4.58
N ARG A 322 -9.50 10.04 4.32
CA ARG A 322 -10.45 9.17 4.99
C ARG A 322 -9.69 8.01 5.61
N TRP A 323 -9.73 7.92 6.93
CA TRP A 323 -9.16 6.84 7.71
C TRP A 323 -10.22 5.80 8.02
N SER A 324 -9.80 4.55 8.17
CA SER A 324 -10.67 3.43 8.53
C SER A 324 -9.99 2.52 9.55
N TRP A 325 -10.80 1.97 10.46
CA TRP A 325 -10.35 1.04 11.50
C TRP A 325 -11.29 -0.17 11.57
N PRO A 326 -10.77 -1.41 11.48
CA PRO A 326 -11.56 -2.59 11.78
C PRO A 326 -12.03 -2.52 13.23
N VAL A 327 -13.28 -2.92 13.46
CA VAL A 327 -13.91 -2.91 14.80
C VAL A 327 -13.90 -4.29 15.44
N GLN A 328 -14.04 -5.34 14.62
CA GLN A 328 -14.03 -6.73 15.04
C GLN A 328 -12.72 -7.38 14.63
N GLU A 329 -12.27 -8.38 15.38
CA GLU A 329 -11.10 -9.19 15.05
C GLU A 329 -11.41 -10.23 13.96
N ALA A 330 -10.41 -10.59 13.14
CA ALA A 330 -10.56 -11.56 12.05
C ALA A 330 -11.16 -12.90 12.51
N ALA A 331 -10.68 -13.42 13.65
CA ALA A 331 -11.20 -14.66 14.22
C ALA A 331 -12.68 -14.56 14.65
N ALA A 332 -13.11 -13.41 15.15
CA ALA A 332 -14.50 -13.18 15.56
C ALA A 332 -15.43 -13.09 14.34
N VAL A 333 -15.02 -12.36 13.29
CA VAL A 333 -15.75 -12.28 12.02
C VAL A 333 -15.89 -13.67 11.40
N THR A 334 -14.78 -14.40 11.28
CA THR A 334 -14.78 -15.79 10.77
C THR A 334 -15.66 -16.71 11.60
N GLY A 335 -15.61 -16.60 12.94
CA GLY A 335 -16.47 -17.40 13.83
C GLY A 335 -17.96 -17.17 13.57
N ARG A 336 -18.38 -15.91 13.42
CA ARG A 336 -19.76 -15.53 13.12
C ARG A 336 -20.22 -16.07 11.77
N LEU A 337 -19.48 -15.78 10.69
CA LEU A 337 -19.83 -16.19 9.32
C LEU A 337 -19.93 -17.71 9.19
N ILE A 338 -19.00 -18.44 9.80
CA ILE A 338 -19.01 -19.91 9.75
C ILE A 338 -20.08 -20.51 10.65
N SER A 339 -20.43 -19.91 11.79
CA SER A 339 -21.53 -20.41 12.63
C SER A 339 -22.89 -20.32 11.94
N GLU A 340 -23.11 -19.28 11.14
CA GLU A 340 -24.33 -19.10 10.34
C GLU A 340 -24.47 -20.17 9.22
N GLU A 341 -23.35 -20.71 8.73
CA GLU A 341 -23.31 -21.74 7.69
C GLU A 341 -23.23 -23.18 8.21
N ALA A 342 -22.38 -23.44 9.21
CA ALA A 342 -22.07 -24.78 9.73
C ALA A 342 -23.25 -25.45 10.44
N GLU A 343 -24.30 -24.70 10.79
CA GLU A 343 -25.52 -25.28 11.37
C GLU A 343 -26.39 -26.04 10.35
N LYS A 344 -26.17 -25.84 9.05
CA LYS A 344 -27.07 -26.35 8.00
C LYS A 344 -26.73 -27.76 7.49
N GLU A 345 -25.47 -28.19 7.55
CA GLU A 345 -25.02 -29.45 6.93
C GLU A 345 -24.20 -30.31 7.89
N LYS A 346 -24.50 -31.60 7.96
CA LYS A 346 -23.94 -32.54 8.96
C LYS A 346 -23.30 -33.78 8.35
N ASP A 347 -23.02 -33.74 7.05
CA ASP A 347 -22.47 -34.88 6.32
C ASP A 347 -21.19 -35.36 7.01
N PRO A 348 -21.08 -36.68 7.28
CA PRO A 348 -19.89 -37.22 7.89
C PRO A 348 -18.69 -37.04 6.96
N VAL A 349 -17.49 -37.12 7.53
CA VAL A 349 -16.26 -37.13 6.75
C VAL A 349 -15.90 -38.59 6.45
N SER A 350 -15.73 -38.92 5.18
CA SER A 350 -15.09 -40.17 4.75
C SER A 350 -13.59 -39.94 4.60
N VAL A 351 -12.79 -40.97 4.94
CA VAL A 351 -11.34 -40.92 4.75
C VAL A 351 -10.88 -42.19 4.05
N SER A 352 -10.02 -42.02 3.05
CA SER A 352 -9.25 -43.10 2.45
C SER A 352 -7.76 -42.76 2.45
N GLU A 353 -6.92 -43.78 2.50
CA GLU A 353 -5.48 -43.61 2.54
C GLU A 353 -4.79 -44.44 1.46
N THR A 354 -3.79 -43.85 0.82
CA THR A 354 -2.85 -44.54 -0.07
C THR A 354 -1.48 -44.61 0.59
N GLU A 355 -0.50 -45.21 -0.09
CA GLU A 355 0.91 -45.15 0.36
C GLU A 355 1.45 -43.71 0.39
N GLN A 356 0.95 -42.82 -0.47
CA GLN A 356 1.51 -41.48 -0.68
C GLN A 356 0.63 -40.35 -0.12
N SER A 357 -0.66 -40.59 0.09
CA SER A 357 -1.63 -39.55 0.41
C SER A 357 -2.73 -39.99 1.36
N ILE A 358 -3.39 -39.00 1.95
CA ILE A 358 -4.65 -39.14 2.68
C ILE A 358 -5.70 -38.30 1.96
N ILE A 359 -6.87 -38.88 1.75
CA ILE A 359 -8.00 -38.26 1.06
C ILE A 359 -9.12 -38.13 2.08
N MET A 360 -9.59 -36.91 2.31
CA MET A 360 -10.76 -36.63 3.16
C MET A 360 -11.86 -36.04 2.29
N GLU A 361 -13.08 -36.53 2.46
CA GLU A 361 -14.24 -36.09 1.68
C GLU A 361 -15.46 -35.85 2.58
N SER A 362 -16.20 -34.77 2.32
CA SER A 362 -17.47 -34.47 2.98
C SER A 362 -18.25 -33.44 2.15
N ASN A 363 -19.56 -33.66 1.97
CA ASN A 363 -20.45 -32.74 1.25
C ASN A 363 -19.92 -32.31 -0.14
N GLY A 364 -19.52 -33.29 -0.97
CA GLY A 364 -18.98 -33.03 -2.32
C GLY A 364 -17.57 -32.44 -2.36
N VAL A 365 -17.03 -31.97 -1.23
CA VAL A 365 -15.65 -31.49 -1.12
C VAL A 365 -14.71 -32.65 -0.85
N GLU A 366 -13.70 -32.82 -1.69
CA GLU A 366 -12.61 -33.78 -1.50
C GLU A 366 -11.27 -33.04 -1.45
N ILE A 367 -10.44 -33.32 -0.44
CA ILE A 367 -9.04 -32.87 -0.39
C ILE A 367 -8.09 -34.05 -0.33
N THR A 368 -6.99 -33.95 -1.06
CA THR A 368 -5.89 -34.92 -1.05
C THR A 368 -4.65 -34.26 -0.44
N ILE A 369 -4.11 -34.84 0.63
CA ILE A 369 -2.93 -34.36 1.36
C ILE A 369 -1.80 -35.36 1.19
N GLY A 370 -0.60 -34.87 0.87
CA GLY A 370 0.62 -35.69 0.80
C GLY A 370 1.09 -36.14 2.17
N LYS A 371 1.44 -37.43 2.31
CA LYS A 371 1.94 -37.99 3.58
C LYS A 371 3.39 -37.57 3.90
N ILE A 372 4.17 -37.17 2.89
CA ILE A 372 5.60 -36.86 3.04
C ILE A 372 5.81 -35.43 3.57
N ASP A 373 5.09 -34.47 3.03
CA ASP A 373 5.31 -33.04 3.29
C ASP A 373 4.05 -32.32 3.83
N GLY A 374 2.91 -33.01 3.92
CA GLY A 374 1.65 -32.43 4.38
C GLY A 374 0.99 -31.45 3.41
N ARG A 375 1.50 -31.34 2.16
CA ARG A 375 0.97 -30.39 1.18
C ARG A 375 -0.35 -30.86 0.60
N LEU A 376 -1.23 -29.92 0.31
CA LEU A 376 -2.46 -30.08 -0.46
C LEU A 376 -2.08 -30.45 -1.90
N ILE A 377 -2.31 -31.70 -2.29
CA ILE A 377 -2.05 -32.19 -3.64
C ILE A 377 -3.18 -31.77 -4.58
N ARG A 378 -4.43 -31.87 -4.12
CA ARG A 378 -5.62 -31.63 -4.93
C ARG A 378 -6.81 -31.28 -4.05
N VAL A 379 -7.70 -30.45 -4.58
CA VAL A 379 -9.05 -30.22 -4.04
C VAL A 379 -10.09 -30.33 -5.16
N THR A 380 -11.25 -30.89 -4.86
CA THR A 380 -12.41 -30.89 -5.75
C THR A 380 -13.69 -30.51 -5.01
N SER A 381 -14.66 -29.97 -5.74
CA SER A 381 -16.04 -29.74 -5.31
C SER A 381 -16.97 -30.39 -6.33
N ASP A 382 -17.80 -31.34 -5.88
CA ASP A 382 -18.69 -32.14 -6.73
C ASP A 382 -17.97 -32.77 -7.94
N GLY A 383 -16.73 -33.21 -7.72
CA GLY A 383 -15.85 -33.80 -8.73
C GLY A 383 -15.14 -32.79 -9.66
N ALA A 384 -15.52 -31.51 -9.63
CA ALA A 384 -14.83 -30.45 -10.37
C ALA A 384 -13.58 -29.99 -9.59
N VAL A 385 -12.45 -29.85 -10.29
CA VAL A 385 -11.18 -29.45 -9.66
C VAL A 385 -11.22 -27.96 -9.31
N ILE A 386 -10.88 -27.64 -8.06
CA ILE A 386 -10.55 -26.26 -7.65
C ILE A 386 -9.03 -26.11 -7.82
N PRO A 387 -8.54 -25.10 -8.54
CA PRO A 387 -7.14 -25.07 -8.98
C PRO A 387 -6.18 -24.54 -7.90
N LEU A 388 -6.34 -24.99 -6.65
CA LEU A 388 -5.47 -24.67 -5.52
C LEU A 388 -4.69 -25.92 -5.09
N SER A 389 -3.36 -25.86 -5.05
CA SER A 389 -2.54 -27.03 -4.74
C SER A 389 -1.13 -26.67 -4.26
N GLY A 390 -0.29 -27.67 -4.03
CA GLY A 390 1.14 -27.54 -3.80
C GLY A 390 1.55 -26.79 -2.53
N GLY A 391 0.61 -26.50 -1.62
CA GLY A 391 0.85 -25.72 -0.41
C GLY A 391 0.24 -26.33 0.86
N PRO A 392 0.51 -25.78 2.05
CA PRO A 392 1.31 -24.60 2.26
C PRO A 392 2.80 -24.88 2.05
N VAL A 393 3.49 -24.00 1.33
CA VAL A 393 4.94 -23.87 1.35
C VAL A 393 5.28 -22.80 2.36
N PHE A 394 6.10 -23.13 3.35
CA PHE A 394 6.52 -22.23 4.43
C PHE A 394 7.94 -22.56 4.86
N GLY A 395 8.72 -21.56 5.29
CA GLY A 395 10.12 -21.76 5.64
C GLY A 395 10.96 -22.26 4.47
N ASP A 396 11.90 -23.19 4.74
CA ASP A 396 12.71 -23.86 3.72
C ASP A 396 11.84 -24.74 2.80
N VAL A 397 12.04 -24.63 1.49
CA VAL A 397 11.22 -25.23 0.43
C VAL A 397 11.26 -26.78 0.48
N ASP A 398 12.25 -27.36 1.15
CA ASP A 398 12.49 -28.80 1.23
C ASP A 398 12.15 -29.45 2.58
N ALA A 399 11.39 -28.77 3.45
CA ALA A 399 11.01 -29.30 4.76
C ALA A 399 10.28 -30.66 4.66
N GLN A 400 10.99 -31.74 5.02
CA GLN A 400 10.43 -33.09 5.14
C GLN A 400 9.72 -33.24 6.50
N SER A 401 8.60 -33.95 6.53
CA SER A 401 7.95 -34.27 7.80
C SER A 401 8.77 -35.27 8.62
N GLU A 402 8.78 -35.08 9.95
CA GLU A 402 9.31 -36.05 10.90
C GLU A 402 8.25 -37.10 11.25
N THR A 403 7.01 -36.66 11.45
CA THR A 403 5.88 -37.53 11.75
C THR A 403 4.60 -37.00 11.13
N MET A 404 3.71 -37.92 10.79
CA MET A 404 2.36 -37.63 10.32
C MET A 404 1.37 -38.48 11.13
N ARG A 405 0.29 -37.87 11.60
CA ARG A 405 -0.78 -38.55 12.34
C ARG A 405 -2.15 -38.14 11.82
N HIS A 406 -2.95 -39.14 11.46
CA HIS A 406 -4.39 -39.00 11.24
C HIS A 406 -5.16 -39.40 12.50
N PHE A 407 -6.12 -38.58 12.93
CA PHE A 407 -7.01 -38.88 14.07
C PHE A 407 -8.34 -38.15 13.97
N HIS A 408 -9.30 -38.53 14.81
CA HIS A 408 -10.62 -37.91 14.87
C HIS A 408 -10.75 -36.98 16.09
N ARG A 409 -11.32 -35.79 15.91
CA ARG A 409 -11.56 -34.78 16.96
C ARG A 409 -12.95 -34.16 16.78
N ASN A 410 -13.83 -34.34 17.76
CA ASN A 410 -15.16 -33.69 17.81
C ASN A 410 -16.04 -33.85 16.54
N GLY A 411 -15.97 -35.00 15.86
CA GLY A 411 -16.74 -35.23 14.64
C GLY A 411 -16.00 -34.89 13.34
N SER A 412 -14.82 -34.27 13.45
CA SER A 412 -13.92 -33.89 12.35
C SER A 412 -12.76 -34.87 12.22
N HIS A 413 -12.16 -34.92 11.03
CA HIS A 413 -10.91 -35.65 10.78
C HIS A 413 -9.74 -34.69 10.72
N CYS A 414 -8.65 -35.04 11.40
CA CYS A 414 -7.46 -34.23 11.56
C CYS A 414 -6.24 -34.97 11.01
N VAL A 415 -5.46 -34.28 10.20
CA VAL A 415 -4.17 -34.70 9.68
C VAL A 415 -3.12 -33.74 10.23
N GLU A 416 -2.39 -34.17 11.26
CA GLU A 416 -1.29 -33.42 11.88
C GLU A 416 0.04 -33.88 11.30
N ILE A 417 0.85 -32.93 10.86
CA ILE A 417 2.23 -33.12 10.39
C ILE A 417 3.15 -32.35 11.32
N ARG A 418 4.22 -32.98 11.76
CA ARG A 418 5.29 -32.37 12.54
C ARG A 418 6.57 -32.35 11.73
N TYR A 419 7.27 -31.23 11.79
CA TYR A 419 8.54 -31.00 11.12
C TYR A 419 9.61 -30.66 12.17
N ALA A 420 10.85 -30.55 11.71
CA ALA A 420 11.96 -30.07 12.52
C ALA A 420 11.63 -28.73 13.22
N GLN A 421 12.37 -28.45 14.30
CA GLN A 421 12.22 -27.23 15.12
C GLN A 421 10.83 -27.11 15.80
N GLY A 422 10.08 -28.21 15.89
CA GLY A 422 8.76 -28.26 16.50
C GLY A 422 7.67 -27.60 15.65
N ASN A 423 7.93 -27.35 14.36
CA ASN A 423 6.95 -26.78 13.44
C ASN A 423 5.80 -27.79 13.22
N THR A 424 4.57 -27.31 13.10
CA THR A 424 3.38 -28.14 12.94
C THR A 424 2.45 -27.61 11.86
N LEU A 425 1.87 -28.52 11.08
CA LEU A 425 0.78 -28.25 10.14
C LEU A 425 -0.37 -29.19 10.47
N GLU A 426 -1.55 -28.65 10.71
CA GLU A 426 -2.77 -29.43 10.92
C GLU A 426 -3.81 -29.08 9.86
N TRP A 427 -4.26 -30.09 9.12
CA TRP A 427 -5.45 -30.02 8.29
C TRP A 427 -6.64 -30.62 9.03
N VAL A 428 -7.78 -29.93 9.06
CA VAL A 428 -9.01 -30.42 9.71
C VAL A 428 -10.17 -30.35 8.74
N MET A 429 -10.71 -31.48 8.32
CA MET A 429 -12.00 -31.50 7.61
C MET A 429 -13.14 -31.65 8.63
N ARG A 430 -14.01 -30.64 8.68
CA ARG A 430 -15.24 -30.68 9.47
C ARG A 430 -16.33 -31.45 8.73
N ARG A 431 -17.35 -31.87 9.48
CA ARG A 431 -18.61 -32.29 8.89
C ARG A 431 -19.18 -31.19 8.02
N GLY A 432 -19.72 -31.57 6.86
CA GLY A 432 -20.24 -30.63 5.88
C GLY A 432 -19.17 -29.97 5.00
N GLY A 433 -17.92 -30.45 4.96
CA GLY A 433 -16.96 -30.09 3.91
C GLY A 433 -16.06 -28.86 4.15
N LEU A 434 -16.19 -28.16 5.29
CA LEU A 434 -15.27 -27.06 5.65
C LEU A 434 -13.89 -27.59 6.02
N VAL A 435 -12.83 -26.95 5.51
CA VAL A 435 -11.43 -27.39 5.70
C VAL A 435 -10.62 -26.33 6.42
N GLU A 436 -10.04 -26.66 7.57
CA GLU A 436 -9.15 -25.77 8.31
C GLU A 436 -7.69 -26.14 8.05
N MET A 437 -6.84 -25.12 8.01
CA MET A 437 -5.39 -25.25 8.00
C MET A 437 -4.82 -24.45 9.17
N ASN A 438 -4.11 -25.11 10.08
CA ASN A 438 -3.39 -24.46 11.17
C ASN A 438 -1.89 -24.75 11.03
N LEU A 439 -1.13 -23.71 10.70
CA LEU A 439 0.32 -23.75 10.60
C LEU A 439 0.92 -23.03 11.81
N GLN A 440 1.89 -23.66 12.45
CA GLN A 440 2.79 -23.03 13.43
C GLN A 440 4.22 -23.34 13.06
N TYR A 441 5.04 -22.31 12.84
CA TYR A 441 6.40 -22.53 12.38
C TYR A 441 7.38 -21.43 12.83
N GLN A 442 8.65 -21.80 12.90
CA GLN A 442 9.77 -20.89 13.07
C GLN A 442 10.38 -20.62 11.68
N PRO A 443 10.40 -19.37 11.20
CA PRO A 443 11.24 -18.99 10.07
C PRO A 443 12.72 -19.21 10.39
N ASP A 444 13.54 -19.44 9.36
CA ASP A 444 14.97 -19.60 9.54
C ASP A 444 15.60 -18.39 10.23
N ALA A 445 16.51 -18.65 11.17
CA ALA A 445 17.15 -17.60 11.94
C ALA A 445 17.97 -16.67 11.03
N GLY A 446 17.72 -15.36 11.11
CA GLY A 446 18.49 -14.36 10.39
C GLY A 446 17.63 -13.26 9.78
N SER A 447 18.14 -12.69 8.69
CA SER A 447 17.51 -11.64 7.89
C SER A 447 16.47 -12.25 6.96
N ILE A 448 15.20 -12.11 7.33
CA ILE A 448 14.07 -12.74 6.62
C ILE A 448 13.33 -11.67 5.79
N PRO A 449 13.24 -11.80 4.46
CA PRO A 449 12.53 -10.83 3.62
C PRO A 449 11.01 -10.92 3.79
N TYR A 450 10.48 -12.12 3.99
CA TYR A 450 9.05 -12.39 4.14
C TYR A 450 8.77 -13.65 4.95
N THR A 451 7.54 -13.82 5.42
CA THR A 451 7.07 -14.98 6.16
C THR A 451 5.64 -15.32 5.74
N GLY A 452 5.32 -16.60 5.52
CA GLY A 452 3.94 -17.03 5.32
C GLY A 452 3.81 -18.44 4.79
N ALA A 453 2.59 -18.75 4.35
CA ALA A 453 2.19 -19.98 3.68
C ALA A 453 1.78 -19.67 2.24
N SER A 454 2.38 -20.34 1.26
CA SER A 454 2.06 -20.18 -0.16
C SER A 454 1.47 -21.44 -0.79
N PHE A 455 0.66 -21.23 -1.82
CA PHE A 455 0.01 -22.26 -2.62
C PHE A 455 0.26 -22.01 -4.11
N ARG A 456 0.26 -23.08 -4.89
CA ARG A 456 0.15 -23.01 -6.35
C ARG A 456 -1.29 -22.74 -6.73
N TYR A 457 -1.48 -21.77 -7.60
CA TYR A 457 -2.79 -21.34 -8.09
C TYR A 457 -2.57 -20.72 -9.48
N PRO A 458 -2.96 -21.41 -10.58
CA PRO A 458 -2.68 -20.96 -11.94
C PRO A 458 -3.35 -19.61 -12.25
N GLU A 459 -2.55 -18.66 -12.74
CA GLU A 459 -2.99 -17.28 -13.00
C GLU A 459 -4.08 -17.19 -14.08
N GLU A 460 -4.02 -18.07 -15.09
CA GLU A 460 -5.03 -18.13 -16.14
C GLU A 460 -6.42 -18.53 -15.62
N GLN A 461 -6.51 -19.12 -14.43
CA GLN A 461 -7.78 -19.52 -13.82
C GLN A 461 -8.47 -18.38 -13.08
N VAL A 462 -7.75 -17.32 -12.66
CA VAL A 462 -8.38 -16.24 -11.89
C VAL A 462 -9.13 -15.28 -12.79
N GLN A 463 -10.38 -15.00 -12.42
CA GLN A 463 -11.19 -13.96 -13.03
C GLN A 463 -11.20 -12.70 -12.17
N ALA A 464 -11.43 -12.86 -10.88
CA ALA A 464 -11.59 -11.76 -9.94
C ALA A 464 -11.35 -12.24 -8.50
N VAL A 465 -11.23 -11.28 -7.59
CA VAL A 465 -11.28 -11.50 -6.15
C VAL A 465 -12.25 -10.52 -5.52
N ARG A 466 -12.97 -11.00 -4.50
CA ARG A 466 -13.61 -10.13 -3.52
C ARG A 466 -13.01 -10.42 -2.15
N TYR A 467 -12.57 -9.42 -1.40
CA TYR A 467 -11.96 -9.65 -0.09
C TYR A 467 -12.29 -8.55 0.90
N LEU A 468 -12.31 -8.90 2.19
CA LEU A 468 -12.34 -7.96 3.30
C LEU A 468 -10.93 -7.76 3.83
N GLY A 469 -10.43 -6.53 3.74
CA GLY A 469 -9.09 -6.15 4.20
C GLY A 469 -8.74 -4.73 3.81
N ASN A 470 -7.47 -4.37 3.95
CA ASN A 470 -6.97 -3.08 3.52
C ASN A 470 -6.68 -3.08 2.01
N GLY A 471 -7.22 -2.08 1.30
CA GLY A 471 -7.10 -1.96 -0.15
C GLY A 471 -7.56 -0.61 -0.68
N PRO A 472 -7.82 -0.50 -1.99
CA PRO A 472 -7.75 -1.57 -2.99
C PRO A 472 -6.36 -1.77 -3.61
N TYR A 473 -5.44 -0.82 -3.38
CA TYR A 473 -4.07 -0.82 -3.87
C TYR A 473 -3.18 -1.76 -3.07
N ARG A 474 -2.13 -2.28 -3.72
CA ARG A 474 -1.13 -3.13 -3.09
C ARG A 474 -0.21 -2.33 -2.16
N VAL A 475 0.25 -2.97 -1.09
CA VAL A 475 1.18 -2.40 -0.11
C VAL A 475 2.55 -3.07 -0.17
N TRP A 476 3.55 -2.38 0.38
CA TRP A 476 4.88 -2.91 0.66
C TRP A 476 5.16 -2.76 2.15
N LYS A 477 6.10 -3.51 2.71
CA LYS A 477 6.45 -3.40 4.14
C LYS A 477 6.77 -1.97 4.57
N ASN A 478 7.41 -1.21 3.69
CA ASN A 478 7.78 0.18 3.88
C ASN A 478 6.85 1.17 3.17
N ARG A 479 5.65 0.72 2.74
CA ARG A 479 4.58 1.56 2.18
C ARG A 479 3.22 0.97 2.57
N MET A 480 2.87 1.13 3.85
CA MET A 480 1.64 0.59 4.45
C MET A 480 0.47 1.57 4.47
N LYS A 481 0.71 2.84 4.13
CA LYS A 481 -0.27 3.92 4.10
C LYS A 481 -0.99 4.02 2.76
N GLY A 482 -2.13 4.71 2.73
CA GLY A 482 -2.90 4.97 1.51
C GLY A 482 -3.97 3.92 1.20
N VAL A 483 -4.21 2.98 2.10
CA VAL A 483 -5.22 1.93 1.96
C VAL A 483 -6.27 2.03 3.06
N ASN A 484 -7.49 1.58 2.76
CA ASN A 484 -8.61 1.57 3.70
C ASN A 484 -9.12 0.15 3.94
N PHE A 485 -9.56 -0.14 5.17
CA PHE A 485 -10.21 -1.38 5.54
C PHE A 485 -11.65 -1.40 5.03
N ASN A 486 -11.94 -2.24 4.05
CA ASN A 486 -13.27 -2.37 3.45
C ASN A 486 -13.41 -3.73 2.72
N ILE A 487 -14.58 -3.97 2.14
CA ILE A 487 -14.78 -5.02 1.15
C ILE A 487 -14.39 -4.45 -0.21
N TRP A 488 -13.43 -5.10 -0.86
CA TRP A 488 -12.90 -4.74 -2.16
C TRP A 488 -13.20 -5.82 -3.17
N GLU A 489 -13.57 -5.41 -4.38
CA GLU A 489 -13.77 -6.29 -5.51
C GLU A 489 -12.84 -5.85 -6.64
N LYS A 490 -12.15 -6.82 -7.24
CA LYS A 490 -11.12 -6.56 -8.23
C LYS A 490 -11.20 -7.60 -9.33
N GLU A 491 -11.45 -7.14 -10.54
CA GLU A 491 -11.24 -7.95 -11.73
C GLU A 491 -9.74 -8.13 -11.99
N TYR A 492 -9.39 -9.27 -12.57
CA TYR A 492 -8.02 -9.57 -12.93
C TYR A 492 -7.50 -8.58 -13.97
N ASN A 493 -6.37 -7.94 -13.65
CA ASN A 493 -5.53 -7.21 -14.59
C ASN A 493 -4.05 -7.57 -14.33
N ASN A 494 -3.20 -7.32 -15.32
CA ASN A 494 -1.76 -7.55 -15.20
C ASN A 494 -0.96 -6.26 -15.44
N SER A 495 -1.45 -5.15 -14.89
CA SER A 495 -0.77 -3.86 -15.01
C SER A 495 0.63 -3.94 -14.41
N ILE A 496 1.62 -3.56 -15.21
CA ILE A 496 2.99 -3.32 -14.75
C ILE A 496 3.10 -1.80 -14.62
N THR A 497 3.04 -1.30 -13.39
CA THR A 497 3.08 0.13 -13.06
C THR A 497 4.21 0.85 -13.80
N GLY A 498 3.90 2.01 -14.39
CA GLY A 498 4.82 2.78 -15.25
C GLY A 498 5.28 2.11 -16.55
N HIS A 499 4.76 0.93 -16.92
CA HIS A 499 5.20 0.23 -18.14
C HIS A 499 4.06 -0.21 -19.06
N SER A 500 3.08 -0.97 -18.53
CA SER A 500 2.01 -1.55 -19.35
C SER A 500 0.70 -1.74 -18.58
N GLY A 501 -0.41 -1.86 -19.32
CA GLY A 501 -1.75 -1.97 -18.76
C GLY A 501 -2.31 -0.62 -18.30
N TYR A 502 -1.64 0.03 -17.34
CA TYR A 502 -2.12 1.27 -16.68
C TYR A 502 -3.55 1.16 -16.12
N GLU A 503 -4.01 -0.06 -15.82
CA GLU A 503 -5.29 -0.34 -15.18
C GLU A 503 -5.07 -0.42 -13.67
N TYR A 504 -5.56 0.58 -12.94
CA TYR A 504 -5.45 0.68 -11.49
C TYR A 504 -6.83 0.56 -10.82
N PRO A 505 -6.93 -0.06 -9.63
CA PRO A 505 -5.85 -0.62 -8.82
C PRO A 505 -5.28 -1.94 -9.40
N GLU A 506 -3.99 -2.18 -9.23
CA GLU A 506 -3.31 -3.37 -9.76
C GLU A 506 -3.85 -4.63 -9.08
N PHE A 507 -4.15 -5.70 -9.83
CA PHE A 507 -4.64 -6.95 -9.22
C PHE A 507 -3.58 -7.69 -8.42
N LYS A 508 -2.34 -7.71 -8.93
CA LYS A 508 -1.24 -8.49 -8.36
C LYS A 508 -0.52 -7.75 -7.23
N GLY A 509 -0.12 -8.47 -6.18
CA GLY A 509 0.66 -7.92 -5.07
C GLY A 509 0.12 -8.28 -3.70
N TYR A 510 0.43 -7.44 -2.70
CA TYR A 510 0.15 -7.69 -1.29
C TYR A 510 -0.97 -6.79 -0.76
N TYR A 511 -1.89 -7.35 0.02
CA TYR A 511 -3.02 -6.66 0.65
C TYR A 511 -3.03 -6.99 2.13
N SER A 512 -3.09 -5.97 2.99
CA SER A 512 -2.89 -6.15 4.43
C SER A 512 -4.19 -6.38 5.18
N ASN A 513 -4.09 -6.98 6.37
CA ASN A 513 -5.21 -7.18 7.30
C ASN A 513 -6.39 -7.96 6.69
N LEU A 514 -6.09 -9.12 6.09
CA LEU A 514 -7.05 -10.03 5.48
C LEU A 514 -7.97 -10.68 6.51
N TYR A 515 -9.28 -10.60 6.27
CA TYR A 515 -10.31 -11.28 7.06
C TYR A 515 -10.88 -12.46 6.27
N TRP A 516 -11.19 -12.25 4.99
CA TRP A 516 -11.57 -13.30 4.06
C TRP A 516 -11.31 -12.86 2.63
N ALA A 517 -11.12 -13.82 1.73
CA ALA A 517 -11.05 -13.61 0.29
C ALA A 517 -11.86 -14.69 -0.44
N ARG A 518 -12.71 -14.26 -1.34
CA ARG A 518 -13.46 -15.09 -2.27
C ARG A 518 -12.78 -15.02 -3.63
N ILE A 519 -12.25 -16.16 -4.07
CA ILE A 519 -11.48 -16.31 -5.29
C ILE A 519 -12.39 -16.80 -6.39
N ILE A 520 -12.58 -15.97 -7.40
CA ILE A 520 -13.53 -16.20 -8.48
C ILE A 520 -12.74 -16.72 -9.67
N ASN A 521 -13.01 -17.97 -10.03
CA ASN A 521 -12.35 -18.66 -11.13
C ASN A 521 -13.12 -18.48 -12.44
N ARG A 522 -12.41 -18.53 -13.58
CA ARG A 522 -13.00 -18.46 -14.92
C ARG A 522 -13.78 -19.72 -15.28
N ASP A 523 -13.11 -20.87 -15.14
CA ASP A 523 -13.59 -22.18 -15.63
C ASP A 523 -13.59 -23.26 -14.53
N ALA A 524 -13.49 -22.87 -13.25
CA ALA A 524 -13.47 -23.76 -12.10
C ALA A 524 -14.43 -23.28 -10.99
N PRO A 525 -14.78 -24.11 -9.99
CA PRO A 525 -15.64 -23.68 -8.89
C PRO A 525 -15.01 -22.55 -8.07
N VAL A 526 -15.82 -21.59 -7.61
CA VAL A 526 -15.40 -20.51 -6.71
C VAL A 526 -15.06 -21.09 -5.34
N PHE A 527 -14.09 -20.50 -4.64
CA PHE A 527 -13.82 -20.86 -3.24
C PHE A 527 -13.57 -19.63 -2.38
N THR A 528 -13.78 -19.77 -1.07
CA THR A 528 -13.54 -18.71 -0.10
C THR A 528 -12.53 -19.17 0.93
N VAL A 529 -11.62 -18.28 1.31
CA VAL A 529 -10.69 -18.46 2.42
C VAL A 529 -10.98 -17.42 3.48
N TYR A 530 -11.06 -17.86 4.73
CA TYR A 530 -11.26 -17.03 5.90
C TYR A 530 -9.99 -17.07 6.77
N SER A 531 -9.59 -15.93 7.30
CA SER A 531 -8.49 -15.81 8.25
C SER A 531 -9.00 -15.83 9.68
N ARG A 532 -8.33 -16.59 10.54
CA ARG A 532 -8.39 -16.39 12.01
C ARG A 532 -7.13 -15.76 12.56
N THR A 533 -6.17 -15.47 11.70
CA THR A 533 -4.90 -14.85 12.06
C THR A 533 -5.06 -13.33 11.94
N PRO A 534 -4.79 -12.56 13.00
CA PRO A 534 -4.81 -11.10 12.91
C PRO A 534 -3.68 -10.60 12.00
N ASP A 535 -3.86 -9.41 11.42
CA ASP A 535 -2.86 -8.69 10.63
C ASP A 535 -2.27 -9.47 9.43
N LEU A 536 -2.94 -10.53 8.99
CA LEU A 536 -2.47 -11.40 7.92
C LEU A 536 -2.50 -10.67 6.57
N PHE A 537 -1.46 -10.83 5.77
CA PHE A 537 -1.43 -10.31 4.41
C PHE A 537 -1.90 -11.38 3.42
N LEU A 538 -2.72 -10.97 2.46
CA LEU A 538 -3.02 -11.73 1.24
C LEU A 538 -2.02 -11.35 0.16
N ARG A 539 -1.42 -12.33 -0.50
CA ARG A 539 -0.71 -12.10 -1.77
C ARG A 539 -1.48 -12.72 -2.91
N LEU A 540 -1.83 -11.90 -3.90
CA LEU A 540 -2.40 -12.34 -5.17
C LEU A 540 -1.28 -12.26 -6.21
N PHE A 541 -0.62 -13.38 -6.48
CA PHE A 541 0.47 -13.51 -7.45
C PHE A 541 1.70 -12.62 -7.16
N SER A 542 2.81 -12.92 -7.83
CA SER A 542 3.93 -11.97 -7.92
C SER A 542 3.59 -10.97 -9.03
N PRO A 543 3.66 -9.66 -8.79
CA PRO A 543 3.66 -8.69 -9.87
C PRO A 543 4.77 -9.00 -10.89
N ASP A 544 4.48 -8.78 -12.18
CA ASP A 544 5.51 -8.86 -13.21
C ASP A 544 6.46 -7.67 -13.09
N GLU A 545 7.73 -7.89 -13.42
CA GLU A 545 8.76 -6.85 -13.36
C GLU A 545 8.84 -6.10 -14.69
N ALA A 546 8.92 -4.77 -14.61
CA ALA A 546 9.24 -3.93 -15.75
C ALA A 546 10.72 -4.13 -16.19
N PRO A 547 11.07 -3.80 -17.45
CA PRO A 547 12.45 -3.85 -17.91
C PRO A 547 13.38 -2.96 -17.09
N ASP A 548 14.56 -3.47 -16.75
CA ASP A 548 15.61 -2.77 -16.00
C ASP A 548 15.11 -2.07 -14.72
N PRO A 549 14.52 -2.81 -13.75
CA PRO A 549 13.83 -2.23 -12.59
C PRO A 549 14.77 -1.59 -11.55
N ALA A 550 16.09 -1.58 -11.76
CA ALA A 550 17.07 -1.13 -10.78
C ALA A 550 16.85 -1.79 -9.39
N HIS A 551 16.50 -1.02 -8.34
CA HIS A 551 16.19 -1.56 -7.01
C HIS A 551 14.68 -1.60 -6.71
N THR A 552 13.79 -1.38 -7.68
CA THR A 552 12.32 -1.49 -7.52
C THR A 552 11.84 -2.92 -7.82
N THR A 553 12.59 -3.90 -7.32
CA THR A 553 12.32 -5.35 -7.39
C THR A 553 12.30 -5.91 -5.96
N VAL A 554 11.57 -7.00 -5.74
CA VAL A 554 11.53 -7.68 -4.45
C VAL A 554 11.65 -9.19 -4.59
N GLN A 555 12.18 -9.84 -3.56
CA GLN A 555 12.12 -11.29 -3.46
C GLN A 555 10.72 -11.73 -3.02
N HIS A 556 9.98 -12.38 -3.92
CA HIS A 556 8.67 -12.95 -3.62
C HIS A 556 8.76 -14.38 -3.04
N PRO A 557 7.77 -14.83 -2.23
CA PRO A 557 7.66 -16.22 -1.85
C PRO A 557 7.36 -17.12 -3.06
N PRO A 558 7.76 -18.40 -3.04
CA PRO A 558 7.36 -19.35 -4.06
C PRO A 558 5.83 -19.53 -4.06
N GLY A 559 5.27 -20.01 -5.18
CA GLY A 559 3.82 -20.15 -5.39
C GLY A 559 3.17 -18.87 -5.86
N ASP A 560 1.84 -18.83 -5.81
CA ASP A 560 1.01 -17.84 -6.50
C ASP A 560 0.04 -17.13 -5.53
N LEU A 561 -0.65 -17.90 -4.69
CA LEU A 561 -1.55 -17.39 -3.64
C LEU A 561 -0.89 -17.57 -2.28
N SER A 562 -0.73 -16.50 -1.50
CA SER A 562 -0.04 -16.57 -0.20
C SER A 562 -0.78 -15.88 0.94
N PHE A 563 -0.56 -16.39 2.14
CA PHE A 563 -1.10 -15.89 3.41
C PHE A 563 0.05 -15.67 4.38
N MET A 564 0.32 -14.40 4.69
CA MET A 564 1.65 -14.00 5.13
C MET A 564 1.61 -13.14 6.39
N PRO A 565 2.27 -13.52 7.50
CA PRO A 565 2.48 -12.61 8.62
C PRO A 565 3.43 -11.44 8.31
N GLY A 566 4.21 -11.53 7.23
CA GLY A 566 5.21 -10.53 6.89
C GLY A 566 5.55 -10.52 5.40
N ILE A 567 5.55 -9.34 4.80
CA ILE A 567 5.79 -9.08 3.37
C ILE A 567 7.14 -8.35 3.16
N PRO A 568 7.72 -8.36 1.94
CA PRO A 568 8.98 -7.68 1.66
C PRO A 568 8.83 -6.15 1.58
N ALA A 569 9.95 -5.45 1.78
CA ALA A 569 10.10 -4.03 1.48
C ALA A 569 10.61 -3.85 0.03
N ILE A 570 10.27 -2.72 -0.59
CA ILE A 570 10.72 -2.36 -1.93
C ILE A 570 11.74 -1.21 -1.88
N GLY A 571 12.63 -1.12 -2.88
CA GLY A 571 13.64 -0.06 -2.99
C GLY A 571 13.12 1.19 -3.68
N THR A 572 14.01 1.89 -4.39
CA THR A 572 13.73 2.99 -5.32
C THR A 572 14.66 2.84 -6.53
N LYS A 573 14.66 3.73 -7.52
CA LYS A 573 15.65 3.65 -8.63
C LYS A 573 17.10 3.62 -8.14
N PHE A 574 17.42 4.38 -7.10
CA PHE A 574 18.80 4.59 -6.66
C PHE A 574 19.17 3.89 -5.34
N LYS A 575 18.19 3.35 -4.60
CA LYS A 575 18.40 2.85 -3.24
C LYS A 575 17.82 1.47 -3.04
N ASN A 576 18.58 0.60 -2.39
CA ASN A 576 18.07 -0.65 -1.84
C ASN A 576 17.17 -0.36 -0.62
N PRO A 577 16.24 -1.27 -0.28
CA PRO A 577 15.35 -1.10 0.87
C PRO A 577 16.09 -0.70 2.17
N GLU A 578 17.20 -1.36 2.52
CA GLU A 578 17.96 -1.09 3.74
C GLU A 578 18.47 0.36 3.91
N GLN A 579 18.53 1.14 2.83
CA GLN A 579 18.94 2.56 2.84
C GLN A 579 17.77 3.52 3.11
N LEU A 580 16.52 3.03 3.08
CA LEU A 580 15.30 3.82 3.15
C LEU A 580 14.71 3.97 4.56
N GLY A 581 15.41 3.46 5.57
CA GLY A 581 15.02 3.61 6.98
C GLY A 581 14.58 2.30 7.68
N PRO A 582 14.25 2.38 8.98
CA PRO A 582 13.91 1.23 9.81
C PRO A 582 12.79 0.33 9.28
N GLN A 583 11.72 0.89 8.70
CA GLN A 583 10.58 0.13 8.17
C GLN A 583 10.97 -0.80 7.02
N SER A 584 12.03 -0.45 6.29
CA SER A 584 12.49 -1.18 5.11
C SER A 584 13.40 -2.37 5.43
N ARG A 585 13.80 -2.55 6.70
CA ARG A 585 14.70 -3.65 7.10
C ARG A 585 13.99 -5.00 7.05
N ASN A 586 14.69 -6.05 6.63
CA ASN A 586 14.22 -7.43 6.77
C ASN A 586 13.85 -7.79 8.22
N TYR A 587 12.93 -8.73 8.38
CA TYR A 587 12.52 -9.21 9.70
C TYR A 587 13.68 -9.94 10.39
N GLN A 588 13.72 -9.80 11.71
CA GLN A 588 14.65 -10.52 12.58
C GLN A 588 13.82 -11.39 13.51
N PHE A 589 13.72 -12.69 13.20
CA PHE A 589 12.94 -13.62 14.00
C PHE A 589 13.75 -14.11 15.21
N LEU A 590 13.15 -14.05 16.38
CA LEU A 590 13.66 -14.61 17.63
C LEU A 590 12.49 -15.22 18.39
N GLY A 591 12.40 -16.54 18.46
CA GLY A 591 11.26 -17.24 19.07
C GLY A 591 10.86 -16.71 20.45
N ARG A 592 11.82 -16.37 21.32
CA ARG A 592 11.54 -15.77 22.65
C ARG A 592 10.78 -14.42 22.63
N ARG A 593 10.66 -13.77 21.46
CA ARG A 593 9.92 -12.51 21.26
C ARG A 593 8.56 -12.72 20.60
N VAL A 594 8.18 -13.96 20.33
CA VAL A 594 6.94 -14.34 19.66
C VAL A 594 6.14 -15.24 20.61
N ASP A 595 4.82 -15.02 20.67
CA ASP A 595 3.95 -15.85 21.51
C ASP A 595 4.08 -17.33 21.10
N ASN A 596 4.19 -18.21 22.09
CA ASN A 596 4.49 -19.64 21.90
C ASN A 596 5.77 -19.96 21.09
N GLY A 597 6.62 -18.97 20.81
CA GLY A 597 7.88 -19.18 20.09
C GLY A 597 7.77 -19.37 18.58
N GLN A 598 6.56 -19.27 18.00
CA GLN A 598 6.28 -19.62 16.60
C GLN A 598 5.34 -18.61 15.94
N LEU A 599 5.51 -18.40 14.64
CA LEU A 599 4.50 -17.70 13.84
C LEU A 599 3.33 -18.64 13.59
N SER A 600 2.11 -18.10 13.57
CA SER A 600 0.90 -18.89 13.30
C SER A 600 0.16 -18.36 12.08
N VAL A 601 -0.35 -19.30 11.27
CA VAL A 601 -1.28 -19.04 10.17
C VAL A 601 -2.44 -20.02 10.30
N SER A 602 -3.60 -19.53 10.74
CA SER A 602 -4.86 -20.26 10.83
C SER A 602 -5.84 -19.76 9.77
N LEU A 603 -6.19 -20.66 8.85
CA LEU A 603 -7.11 -20.43 7.74
C LEU A 603 -8.26 -21.43 7.79
N LEU A 604 -9.41 -21.01 7.28
CA LEU A 604 -10.52 -21.90 6.98
C LEU A 604 -10.91 -21.70 5.52
N PHE A 605 -10.89 -22.79 4.76
CA PHE A 605 -11.30 -22.84 3.37
C PHE A 605 -12.72 -23.39 3.28
N ASP A 606 -13.54 -22.67 2.53
CA ASP A 606 -14.81 -23.14 2.03
C ASP A 606 -14.69 -23.44 0.54
N PHE A 607 -14.64 -24.73 0.24
CA PHE A 607 -14.53 -25.27 -1.11
C PHE A 607 -15.87 -25.75 -1.66
N ARG A 608 -17.00 -25.56 -0.96
CA ARG A 608 -18.35 -25.97 -1.40
C ARG A 608 -18.89 -25.08 -2.52
N GLY A 609 -18.04 -24.77 -3.50
CA GLY A 609 -18.22 -23.69 -4.46
C GLY A 609 -19.54 -23.75 -5.20
N ASP A 610 -20.16 -22.58 -5.38
CA ASP A 610 -21.33 -22.43 -6.25
C ASP A 610 -20.87 -22.40 -7.72
N PRO A 611 -21.61 -22.99 -8.68
CA PRO A 611 -21.41 -22.78 -10.11
C PRO A 611 -21.62 -21.33 -10.59
N ASP A 612 -21.80 -20.36 -9.71
CA ASP A 612 -22.11 -18.97 -10.07
C ASP A 612 -21.03 -18.36 -10.97
N ARG A 613 -21.37 -18.32 -12.26
CA ARG A 613 -20.64 -17.63 -13.32
C ARG A 613 -20.90 -16.15 -13.10
N PHE A 614 -19.82 -15.39 -12.87
CA PHE A 614 -19.84 -13.94 -12.92
C PHE A 614 -20.74 -13.47 -14.09
N PRO A 615 -21.74 -12.60 -13.87
CA PRO A 615 -22.50 -12.08 -14.99
C PRO A 615 -21.52 -11.36 -15.92
N ARG A 616 -21.29 -11.93 -17.12
CA ARG A 616 -20.65 -11.22 -18.23
C ARG A 616 -21.55 -10.05 -18.58
N ASN A 617 -21.32 -8.87 -18.01
CA ASN A 617 -21.81 -7.60 -18.51
C ASN A 617 -21.24 -6.47 -17.66
N HIS A 618 -20.31 -5.71 -18.23
CA HIS A 618 -20.38 -4.25 -18.34
C HIS A 618 -19.36 -3.79 -19.40
N GLU A 619 -19.75 -3.87 -20.67
CA GLU A 619 -19.32 -2.85 -21.62
C GLU A 619 -20.01 -1.55 -21.19
N GLN A 620 -19.25 -0.59 -20.66
CA GLN A 620 -19.58 0.83 -20.65
C GLN A 620 -18.33 1.65 -21.01
#